data_AF-A0A0M3UBC5-F1
#
_entry.id   AF-A0A0M3UBC5-F1
#
_cell.length_a   1.000
_cell.length_b   1.000
_cell.length_c   1.000
_cell.angle_alpha   90.00
_cell.angle_beta   90.00
_cell.angle_gamma   90.00
#
_symmetry.space_group_name_H-M   'P 1'
#
loop_
_entity.id
_entity.type
_entity.pdbx_description
1 polymer ?
#
loop_
_entity_poly.entity_id
_entity_poly.type
_entity_poly.pdbx_seq_one_letter_code
_entity_poly.pdbx_strand_id
1 'polypeptide(L)' 'MAADPAIRTLVDRLNRDAGFDPIHVGGLEAARAIEDAGPLLIAIARNGTGPFFYRITPTAG' A
#
# COMPACT_ATOMS: atom_id res chain seq x y z
N MET A 1 17.19 -6.49 -6.14
CA MET A 1 17.27 -5.19 -6.85
C MET A 1 16.55 -4.17 -6.00
N ALA A 2 17.24 -3.16 -5.49
CA ALA A 2 16.59 -2.03 -4.84
C ALA A 2 15.85 -1.20 -5.90
N ALA A 3 14.73 -0.57 -5.54
CA ALA A 3 14.06 0.39 -6.41
C ALA A 3 15.05 1.53 -6.71
N ASP A 4 15.43 1.68 -7.98
CA ASP A 4 16.28 2.78 -8.44
C ASP A 4 15.66 4.12 -8.00
N PRO A 5 16.41 5.01 -7.32
CA PRO A 5 15.92 6.32 -6.93
C PRO A 5 15.25 7.10 -8.07
N ALA A 6 15.74 6.98 -9.31
CA ALA A 6 15.16 7.63 -10.48
C ALA A 6 13.76 7.07 -10.82
N ILE A 7 13.56 5.75 -10.68
CA ILE A 7 12.25 5.11 -10.88
C ILE A 7 11.28 5.59 -9.82
N ARG A 8 11.72 5.72 -8.56
CA ARG A 8 10.88 6.24 -7.48
C ARG A 8 10.39 7.65 -7.78
N THR A 9 11.29 8.56 -8.14
CA THR A 9 10.91 9.95 -8.50
C THR A 9 9.91 10.01 -9.65
N LEU A 10 10.10 9.19 -10.68
CA LEU A 10 9.17 9.12 -11.82
C LEU A 10 7.78 8.64 -11.39
N VAL A 11 7.70 7.54 -10.63
CA VAL A 11 6.43 6.98 -10.14
C VAL A 11 5.70 7.97 -9.22
N ASP A 12 6.42 8.70 -8.38
CA ASP A 12 5.82 9.70 -7.50
C ASP A 12 5.20 10.85 -8.29
N ARG A 13 5.86 11.28 -9.36
CA ARG A 13 5.31 12.30 -10.26
C ARG A 13 4.04 11.78 -10.93
N LEU A 14 4.05 10.56 -11.47
CA LEU A 14 2.87 9.97 -12.14
C LEU A 14 1.66 9.85 -11.19
N ASN A 15 1.89 9.45 -9.94
CA ASN A 15 0.82 9.39 -8.93
C ASN A 15 0.23 10.77 -8.66
N ARG A 16 1.08 11.79 -8.43
CA ARG A 16 0.62 13.17 -8.19
C ARG A 16 -0.10 13.76 -9.40
N ASP A 17 0.40 13.53 -10.60
CA ASP A 17 -0.24 13.95 -11.86
C ASP A 17 -1.64 13.31 -12.02
N ALA A 18 -1.84 12.11 -11.46
CA ALA A 18 -3.13 11.42 -11.39
C ALA A 18 -4.00 11.81 -10.17
N GLY A 19 -3.55 12.76 -9.33
CA GLY A 19 -4.28 13.23 -8.15
C GLY A 19 -4.12 12.34 -6.90
N PHE A 20 -3.18 11.40 -6.89
CA PHE A 20 -2.87 10.56 -5.74
C PHE A 20 -1.64 11.07 -4.97
N ASP A 21 -1.63 10.87 -3.66
CA ASP A 21 -0.45 11.12 -2.82
C ASP A 21 0.36 9.82 -2.64
N PRO A 22 1.63 9.76 -3.06
CA PRO A 22 2.45 8.55 -2.94
C PRO A 22 2.68 8.14 -1.49
N ILE A 23 2.43 6.86 -1.17
CA ILE A 23 2.79 6.27 0.13
C ILE A 23 3.95 5.30 -0.09
N HIS A 24 5.04 5.49 0.65
CA HIS A 24 6.21 4.62 0.60
C HIS A 24 6.19 3.62 1.74
N VAL A 25 6.07 2.33 1.39
CA VAL A 25 5.97 1.22 2.35
C VAL A 25 7.23 0.36 2.40
N GLY A 26 8.34 0.85 1.82
CA GLY A 26 9.63 0.14 1.75
C GLY A 26 10.17 0.01 0.34
N GLY A 27 11.08 -0.95 0.16
CA GLY A 27 11.59 -1.46 -1.11
C GLY A 27 10.85 -2.71 -1.57
N LEU A 28 11.49 -3.51 -2.43
CA LEU A 28 10.87 -4.70 -3.04
C LEU A 28 10.61 -5.82 -2.02
N GLU A 29 11.27 -5.80 -0.88
CA GLU A 29 11.01 -6.71 0.25
C GLU A 29 9.59 -6.59 0.79
N ALA A 30 8.94 -5.43 0.64
CA ALA A 30 7.55 -5.24 1.03
C ALA A 30 6.55 -5.70 -0.05
N ALA A 31 6.99 -5.95 -1.28
CA ALA A 31 6.11 -6.18 -2.44
C ALA A 31 5.15 -7.35 -2.20
N ARG A 32 5.67 -8.48 -1.69
CA ARG A 32 4.85 -9.66 -1.43
C ARG A 32 3.72 -9.38 -0.43
N ALA A 33 4.01 -8.66 0.64
CA ALA A 33 3.01 -8.31 1.64
C ALA A 33 1.91 -7.40 1.05
N ILE A 34 2.28 -6.48 0.16
CA ILE A 34 1.33 -5.60 -0.54
C ILE A 34 0.46 -6.41 -1.51
N GLU A 35 1.07 -7.31 -2.29
CA GLU A 35 0.37 -8.17 -3.25
C GLU A 35 -0.65 -9.08 -2.55
N ASP A 36 -0.25 -9.70 -1.44
CA ASP A 36 -1.13 -10.58 -0.66
C ASP A 36 -2.27 -9.77 0.03
N ALA A 37 -2.03 -8.54 0.46
CA ALA A 37 -3.05 -7.67 1.09
C ALA A 37 -3.95 -6.92 0.10
N GLY A 38 -3.50 -6.71 -1.14
CA GLY A 38 -4.17 -5.88 -2.14
C GLY A 38 -5.64 -6.23 -2.39
N PRO A 39 -6.00 -7.51 -2.64
CA PRO A 39 -7.39 -7.91 -2.85
C PRO A 39 -8.31 -7.54 -1.67
N LEU A 40 -7.83 -7.71 -0.43
CA LEU A 40 -8.57 -7.35 0.77
C LEU A 40 -8.81 -5.83 0.82
N LEU A 41 -7.76 -5.02 0.64
CA LEU A 41 -7.86 -3.55 0.66
C LEU A 41 -8.78 -3.00 -0.43
N ILE A 42 -8.79 -3.61 -1.62
CA ILE A 42 -9.70 -3.25 -2.72
C ILE A 42 -11.15 -3.62 -2.37
N ALA A 43 -11.40 -4.81 -1.82
CA ALA A 43 -12.75 -5.24 -1.42
C ALA A 43 -13.33 -4.33 -0.33
N ILE A 44 -12.48 -3.96 0.63
CA ILE A 44 -12.70 -2.96 1.66
C ILE A 44 -13.11 -1.62 1.03
N ALA A 45 -12.28 -1.04 0.16
CA ALA A 45 -12.57 0.25 -0.48
C ALA A 45 -13.87 0.23 -1.30
N ARG A 46 -14.18 -0.87 -1.99
CA ARG A 46 -15.38 -1.02 -2.83
C ARG A 46 -16.69 -1.15 -2.06
N ASN A 47 -16.66 -1.68 -0.83
CA ASN A 47 -17.87 -1.86 -0.02
C ASN A 47 -18.28 -0.60 0.75
N GLY A 48 -17.55 0.52 0.61
CA GLY A 48 -17.97 1.83 1.08
C GLY A 48 -18.10 1.97 2.60
N THR A 49 -17.56 1.04 3.39
CA THR A 49 -17.77 0.99 4.86
C THR A 49 -16.94 2.02 5.64
N GLY A 50 -16.49 3.10 5.02
CA GLY A 50 -15.72 4.16 5.68
C GLY A 50 -14.35 3.66 6.19
N PRO A 51 -13.69 4.38 7.11
CA PRO A 51 -12.39 3.98 7.66
C PRO A 51 -12.47 2.60 8.33
N PHE A 52 -11.57 1.70 7.92
CA PHE A 52 -11.47 0.35 8.47
C PHE A 52 -10.52 0.34 9.65
N PHE A 53 -11.07 0.15 10.85
CA PHE A 53 -10.29 -0.04 12.06
C PHE A 53 -10.16 -1.53 12.34
N TYR A 54 -8.95 -2.06 12.32
CA TYR A 54 -8.65 -3.42 12.76
C TYR A 54 -7.92 -3.35 14.11
N ARG A 55 -8.39 -4.14 15.08
CA ARG A 55 -7.68 -4.34 16.35
C ARG A 55 -6.98 -5.68 16.29
N ILE A 56 -5.66 -5.68 16.13
CA ILE A 56 -4.86 -6.90 16.35
C ILE A 56 -4.77 -7.09 17.86
N THR A 57 -5.47 -8.10 18.36
CA THR A 57 -5.29 -8.55 19.74
C THR A 57 -4.23 -9.66 19.70
N PRO A 58 -3.15 -9.59 20.51
CA PRO A 58 -2.22 -10.71 20.61
C PRO A 58 -3.01 -11.96 21.02
N THR A 59 -2.76 -13.09 20.36
CA THR A 59 -3.20 -14.39 20.88
C THR A 59 -2.49 -14.56 22.23
N ALA A 60 -3.24 -14.73 23.32
CA ALA A 60 -2.66 -15.12 24.59
C ALA A 60 -1.96 -16.46 24.36
N GLY A 61 -0.64 -16.48 24.56
CA GLY A 61 0.15 -17.71 24.58
C GLY A 61 -0.18 -18.57 25.80
#